data_AF-A0A950U172-F1
#
_entry.id   AF-A0A950U172-F1
#
_cell.length_a   1.000
_cell.length_b   1.000
_cell.length_c   1.000
_cell.angle_alpha   90.00
_cell.angle_beta   90.00
_cell.angle_gamma   90.00
#
_symmetry.space_group_name_H-M   'P 1'
#
loop_
_entity.id
_entity.type
_entity.pdbx_description
1 polymer ?
#
loop_
_entity_poly.entity_id
_entity_poly.type
_entity_poly.pdbx_seq_one_letter_code
_entity_poly.pdbx_strand_id
1 'polypeptide(L)'
;MNSLGDRPATSHRRTVWSAARVLGGLSLLAVGAVHIQQYSALYSAIPTIGTLFVLDFVGTTLLGVGLLMPFERFWRRRGKWIETVMALGGVALAGASYVFLLVAERRPLFGFMEPGYDPNAIRAAQAGEIAAVLLLGAYLVIRYAPARSARWRSALHTTQEVRT
;
A
#
# COMPACT_ATOMS: atom_id res chain seq x y z
N MET A 1 33.74 -5.27 -28.99
CA MET A 1 33.41 -6.44 -28.13
C MET A 1 32.30 -6.03 -27.19
N ASN A 2 31.18 -6.76 -27.24
CA ASN A 2 29.89 -6.39 -26.65
C ASN A 2 29.84 -6.61 -25.14
N SER A 3 29.58 -5.56 -24.36
CA SER A 3 29.21 -5.63 -22.95
C SER A 3 27.71 -5.94 -22.80
N LEU A 4 27.35 -7.22 -22.74
CA LEU A 4 25.96 -7.72 -22.66
C LEU A 4 25.70 -8.57 -21.39
N GLY A 5 26.23 -8.19 -20.23
CA GLY A 5 26.14 -9.01 -19.00
C GLY A 5 25.08 -8.64 -17.95
N ASP A 6 24.78 -7.36 -17.70
CA ASP A 6 24.18 -6.95 -16.41
C ASP A 6 22.69 -6.50 -16.43
N ARG A 7 21.91 -6.83 -17.46
CA ARG A 7 20.54 -6.27 -17.64
C ARG A 7 19.33 -6.97 -16.96
N PRO A 8 19.38 -8.13 -16.28
CA PRO A 8 18.16 -8.79 -15.79
C PRO A 8 17.68 -8.32 -14.39
N ALA A 9 18.58 -7.96 -13.48
CA ALA A 9 18.20 -7.71 -12.08
C ALA A 9 17.44 -6.39 -11.88
N THR A 10 17.75 -5.37 -12.69
CA THR A 10 17.14 -4.03 -12.57
C THR A 10 15.75 -3.95 -13.20
N SER A 11 15.50 -4.70 -14.28
CA SER A 11 14.18 -4.77 -14.93
C SER A 11 13.18 -5.55 -14.07
N HIS A 12 13.60 -6.68 -13.48
CA HIS A 12 12.73 -7.49 -12.63
C HIS A 12 12.29 -6.74 -11.37
N ARG A 13 13.22 -6.09 -10.65
CA ARG A 13 12.89 -5.25 -9.47
C ARG A 13 11.90 -4.15 -9.84
N ARG A 14 12.02 -3.56 -11.03
CA ARG A 14 11.08 -2.56 -11.54
C ARG A 14 9.68 -3.12 -11.74
N THR A 15 9.57 -4.25 -12.42
CA THR A 15 8.28 -4.92 -12.63
C THR A 15 7.61 -5.26 -11.29
N VAL A 16 8.37 -5.77 -10.33
CA VAL A 16 7.83 -6.18 -9.02
C VAL A 16 7.29 -4.99 -8.23
N TRP A 17 8.03 -3.89 -8.08
CA TRP A 17 7.49 -2.74 -7.32
C TRP A 17 6.32 -2.08 -8.05
N SER A 18 6.34 -2.05 -9.39
CA SER A 18 5.21 -1.53 -10.18
C SER A 18 3.95 -2.38 -9.99
N ALA A 19 4.09 -3.72 -10.03
CA ALA A 19 2.98 -4.62 -9.77
C ALA A 19 2.44 -4.46 -8.35
N ALA A 20 3.32 -4.40 -7.34
CA ALA A 20 2.92 -4.17 -5.95
C ALA A 20 2.16 -2.85 -5.78
N ARG A 21 2.61 -1.78 -6.45
CA ARG A 21 1.91 -0.49 -6.46
C ARG A 21 0.52 -0.58 -7.08
N VAL A 22 0.40 -1.19 -8.27
CA VAL A 22 -0.88 -1.30 -8.98
C VAL A 22 -1.85 -2.15 -8.18
N LEU A 23 -1.41 -3.30 -7.70
CA LEU A 23 -2.24 -4.18 -6.88
C LEU A 23 -2.65 -3.51 -5.57
N GLY A 24 -1.73 -2.80 -4.89
CA GLY A 24 -2.07 -2.03 -3.69
C GLY A 24 -3.06 -0.89 -3.95
N GLY A 25 -2.93 -0.21 -5.09
CA GLY A 25 -3.92 0.79 -5.53
C GLY A 25 -5.30 0.18 -5.79
N LEU A 26 -5.36 -0.98 -6.46
CA LEU A 26 -6.60 -1.72 -6.68
C LEU A 26 -7.22 -2.21 -5.36
N SER A 27 -6.39 -2.65 -4.40
CA SER A 27 -6.86 -3.00 -3.05
C SER A 27 -7.52 -1.81 -2.35
N LEU A 28 -6.95 -0.60 -2.44
CA LEU A 28 -7.60 0.60 -1.89
C LEU A 28 -8.95 0.89 -2.55
N LEU A 29 -9.07 0.73 -3.86
CA LEU A 29 -10.35 0.91 -4.56
C LEU A 29 -11.40 -0.12 -4.10
N ALA A 30 -10.98 -1.37 -3.88
CA ALA A 30 -11.85 -2.41 -3.35
C ALA A 30 -12.32 -2.08 -1.93
N VAL A 31 -11.43 -1.59 -1.06
CA VAL A 31 -11.78 -1.10 0.29
C VAL A 31 -12.82 0.00 0.19
N GLY A 32 -12.59 1.03 -0.63
CA GLY A 32 -13.54 2.11 -0.84
C GLY A 32 -14.91 1.62 -1.30
N ALA A 33 -14.96 0.69 -2.25
CA ALA A 33 -16.20 0.10 -2.74
C ALA A 33 -17.00 -0.62 -1.64
N VAL A 34 -16.32 -1.38 -0.78
CA VAL A 34 -16.96 -2.05 0.37
C VAL A 34 -17.45 -1.02 1.39
N HIS A 35 -16.66 0.01 1.67
CA HIS A 35 -17.01 1.03 2.66
C HIS A 35 -18.24 1.86 2.25
N ILE A 36 -18.37 2.25 0.98
CA ILE A 36 -19.56 2.98 0.53
C ILE A 36 -20.81 2.09 0.51
N GLN A 37 -20.65 0.80 0.23
CA GLN A 37 -21.73 -0.18 0.35
C GLN A 37 -22.19 -0.32 1.81
N GLN A 38 -21.26 -0.51 2.74
CA GLN A 38 -21.55 -0.62 4.18
C GLN A 38 -22.17 0.66 4.76
N TYR A 39 -21.65 1.84 4.37
CA TYR A 39 -22.25 3.12 4.71
C TYR A 39 -23.73 3.15 4.34
N SER A 40 -24.04 2.84 3.08
CA SER A 40 -25.41 2.93 2.57
C SER A 40 -26.34 1.92 3.24
N ALA A 41 -25.84 0.71 3.54
CA ALA A 41 -26.64 -0.38 4.06
C ALA A 41 -26.86 -0.33 5.58
N LEU A 42 -25.85 0.06 6.36
CA LEU A 42 -25.81 -0.19 7.81
C LEU A 42 -25.40 1.04 8.64
N TYR A 43 -24.47 1.86 8.14
CA TYR A 43 -23.79 2.85 8.98
C TYR A 43 -24.19 4.31 8.71
N SER A 44 -25.02 4.60 7.70
CA SER A 44 -25.40 5.98 7.31
C SER A 44 -26.13 6.76 8.40
N ALA A 45 -26.92 6.08 9.24
CA ALA A 45 -27.67 6.69 10.33
C ALA A 45 -26.86 6.87 11.62
N ILE A 46 -25.63 6.33 11.70
CA ILE A 46 -24.81 6.34 12.91
C ILE A 46 -23.90 7.59 12.90
N PRO A 47 -24.09 8.55 13.83
CA PRO A 47 -23.27 9.75 13.90
C PRO A 47 -21.78 9.43 14.05
N THR A 48 -20.91 10.24 13.44
CA THR A 48 -19.45 10.07 13.38
C THR A 48 -18.99 8.83 12.59
N ILE A 49 -19.53 7.64 12.87
CA ILE A 49 -19.17 6.39 12.17
C ILE A 49 -19.53 6.47 10.68
N GLY A 50 -20.76 6.88 10.34
CA GLY A 50 -21.15 7.07 8.95
C GLY A 50 -20.25 8.07 8.22
N THR A 51 -19.85 9.16 8.88
CA THR A 51 -18.90 10.13 8.33
C THR A 51 -17.53 9.53 8.08
N LEU A 52 -17.02 8.70 9.01
CA LEU A 52 -15.74 8.01 8.83
C LEU A 52 -15.76 7.06 7.63
N PHE A 53 -16.85 6.33 7.41
CA PHE A 53 -17.02 5.50 6.21
C PHE A 53 -16.96 6.31 4.90
N VAL A 54 -17.57 7.49 4.87
CA VAL A 54 -17.50 8.39 3.71
C VAL A 54 -16.08 8.93 3.51
N LEU A 55 -15.41 9.34 4.59
CA LEU A 55 -14.03 9.81 4.52
C LEU A 55 -13.07 8.71 4.05
N ASP A 56 -13.24 7.48 4.54
CA ASP A 56 -12.47 6.32 4.09
C ASP A 56 -12.73 6.01 2.62
N PHE A 57 -14.00 6.01 2.18
CA PHE A 57 -14.33 5.84 0.77
C PHE A 57 -13.64 6.88 -0.10
N VAL A 58 -13.77 8.17 0.23
CA VAL A 58 -13.16 9.26 -0.55
C VAL A 58 -11.64 9.14 -0.53
N GLY A 59 -11.04 8.94 0.64
CA GLY A 59 -9.59 8.83 0.82
C GLY A 59 -9.00 7.66 0.05
N THR A 60 -9.53 6.45 0.25
CA THR A 60 -9.06 5.25 -0.43
C THR A 60 -9.27 5.31 -1.94
N THR A 61 -10.37 5.91 -2.41
CA THR A 61 -10.63 6.13 -3.84
C THR A 61 -9.61 7.08 -4.46
N LEU A 62 -9.38 8.25 -3.85
CA LEU A 62 -8.44 9.24 -4.36
C LEU A 62 -7.00 8.70 -4.38
N LEU A 63 -6.59 8.04 -3.30
CA LEU A 63 -5.26 7.42 -3.19
C LEU A 63 -5.11 6.27 -4.18
N GLY A 64 -6.12 5.40 -4.31
CA GLY A 64 -6.13 4.28 -5.25
C GLY A 64 -6.02 4.75 -6.70
N VAL A 65 -6.88 5.68 -7.13
CA VAL A 65 -6.83 6.27 -8.48
C VAL A 65 -5.48 6.97 -8.71
N GLY A 66 -5.00 7.76 -7.75
CA GLY A 66 -3.69 8.41 -7.84
C GLY A 66 -2.54 7.41 -8.00
N LEU A 67 -2.58 6.29 -7.28
CA LEU A 67 -1.57 5.23 -7.41
C LEU A 67 -1.65 4.50 -8.75
N LEU A 68 -2.77 4.49 -9.45
CA LEU A 68 -2.87 3.95 -10.81
C LEU A 68 -2.42 4.94 -11.89
N MET A 69 -2.36 6.24 -11.58
CA MET A 69 -1.90 7.25 -12.54
C MET A 69 -0.37 7.18 -12.77
N PRO A 70 0.10 7.30 -14.03
CA PRO A 70 1.52 7.26 -14.35
C PRO A 70 2.20 8.62 -14.10
N PHE A 71 2.19 9.10 -12.85
CA PHE A 71 2.74 10.42 -12.48
C PHE A 71 4.22 10.57 -12.81
N GLU A 72 5.05 9.52 -12.71
CA GLU A 72 6.44 9.55 -13.18
C GLU A 72 6.58 9.93 -14.67
N ARG A 73 5.60 9.56 -15.50
CA ARG A 73 5.62 9.84 -16.95
C ARG A 73 5.27 11.30 -17.25
N PHE A 74 4.33 11.88 -16.50
CA PHE A 74 3.88 13.26 -16.71
C PHE A 74 4.70 14.31 -15.94
N TRP A 75 5.10 14.00 -14.71
CA TRP A 75 5.82 14.91 -13.81
C TRP A 75 7.17 14.32 -13.38
N ARG A 76 8.20 14.49 -14.23
CA ARG A 76 9.55 13.90 -14.06
C ARG A 76 10.09 13.88 -12.62
N ARG A 77 10.26 15.04 -11.97
CA ARG A 77 10.87 15.14 -10.62
C ARG A 77 9.86 14.95 -9.48
N ARG A 78 8.62 15.42 -9.65
CA ARG A 78 7.60 15.40 -8.60
C ARG A 78 6.82 14.08 -8.53
N GLY A 79 6.72 13.34 -9.63
CA GLY A 79 5.94 12.11 -9.74
C GLY A 79 6.38 11.06 -8.72
N LYS A 80 7.69 10.88 -8.53
CA LYS A 80 8.20 9.95 -7.51
C LYS A 80 7.75 10.29 -6.09
N TRP A 81 7.81 11.58 -5.75
CA TRP A 81 7.42 12.05 -4.42
C TRP A 81 5.91 11.91 -4.22
N ILE A 82 5.10 12.31 -5.20
CA ILE A 82 3.64 12.15 -5.19
C ILE A 82 3.27 10.68 -4.95
N GLU A 83 3.83 9.77 -5.73
CA GLU A 83 3.55 8.32 -5.60
C GLU A 83 3.94 7.76 -4.23
N THR A 84 4.99 8.30 -3.61
CA THR A 84 5.46 7.88 -2.30
C THR A 84 4.53 8.37 -1.21
N VAL A 85 4.15 9.65 -1.27
CA VAL A 85 3.18 10.25 -0.34
C VAL A 85 1.83 9.54 -0.45
N MET A 86 1.37 9.26 -1.68
CA MET A 86 0.14 8.52 -1.92
C MET A 86 0.20 7.10 -1.33
N ALA A 87 1.31 6.38 -1.50
CA ALA A 87 1.47 5.06 -0.92
C ALA A 87 1.53 5.08 0.60
N LEU A 88 2.25 6.03 1.21
CA LEU A 88 2.29 6.22 2.66
C LEU A 88 0.91 6.58 3.22
N GLY A 89 0.19 7.49 2.54
CA GLY A 89 -1.19 7.82 2.87
C GLY A 89 -2.11 6.61 2.78
N GLY A 90 -1.95 5.78 1.74
CA GLY A 90 -2.71 4.54 1.57
C GLY A 90 -2.47 3.53 2.69
N VAL A 91 -1.21 3.34 3.07
CA VAL A 91 -0.83 2.47 4.21
C VAL A 91 -1.42 3.01 5.52
N ALA A 92 -1.29 4.31 5.76
CA ALA A 92 -1.78 4.93 6.98
C ALA A 92 -3.31 4.86 7.09
N LEU A 93 -4.02 5.16 6.01
CA LEU A 93 -5.48 5.15 5.97
C LEU A 93 -6.03 3.73 6.14
N ALA A 94 -5.55 2.77 5.34
CA ALA A 94 -5.98 1.37 5.44
C ALA A 94 -5.63 0.76 6.81
N GLY A 95 -4.44 1.07 7.33
CA GLY A 95 -4.02 0.62 8.66
C GLY A 95 -4.87 1.21 9.78
N ALA A 96 -5.20 2.51 9.71
CA ALA A 96 -6.06 3.16 10.70
C ALA A 96 -7.48 2.58 10.67
N SER A 97 -8.06 2.40 9.48
CA SER A 97 -9.39 1.81 9.31
C SER A 97 -9.47 0.39 9.90
N TYR A 98 -8.51 -0.47 9.56
CA TYR A 98 -8.40 -1.83 10.12
C TYR A 98 -8.28 -1.82 11.66
N VAL A 99 -7.43 -0.94 12.21
CA VAL A 99 -7.26 -0.82 13.67
C VAL A 99 -8.53 -0.30 14.34
N PHE A 100 -9.22 0.66 13.73
CA PHE A 100 -10.48 1.18 14.26
C PHE A 100 -11.55 0.09 14.36
N LEU A 101 -11.67 -0.75 13.34
CA LEU A 101 -12.54 -1.92 13.38
C LEU A 101 -12.17 -2.87 14.53
N LEU A 102 -10.89 -3.24 14.67
CA LEU A 102 -10.43 -4.11 15.76
C LEU A 102 -10.71 -3.53 17.16
N VAL A 103 -10.66 -2.20 17.30
CA VAL A 103 -11.01 -1.52 18.54
C VAL A 103 -12.52 -1.58 18.76
N ALA A 104 -13.31 -1.23 17.73
CA ALA A 104 -14.77 -1.19 17.78
C ALA A 104 -15.40 -2.57 18.07
N GLU A 105 -14.76 -3.67 17.69
CA GLU A 105 -15.20 -5.04 18.03
C GLU A 105 -15.11 -5.34 19.54
N ARG A 106 -14.23 -4.66 20.27
CA ARG A 106 -13.94 -4.98 21.68
C ARG A 106 -14.40 -3.91 22.66
N ARG A 107 -14.50 -2.66 22.20
CA ARG A 107 -14.81 -1.50 23.01
C ARG A 107 -15.50 -0.44 22.15
N PRO A 108 -16.35 0.40 22.75
CA PRO A 108 -17.01 1.46 22.00
C PRO A 108 -15.99 2.46 21.44
N LEU A 109 -16.05 2.69 20.14
CA LEU A 109 -15.34 3.72 19.40
C LEU A 109 -16.35 4.82 19.05
N PHE A 110 -16.13 6.04 19.54
CA PHE A 110 -17.08 7.14 19.41
C PHE A 110 -18.50 6.82 19.91
N GLY A 111 -18.60 5.96 20.94
CA GLY A 111 -19.89 5.50 21.48
C GLY A 111 -20.56 4.36 20.68
N PHE A 112 -19.95 3.91 19.58
CA PHE A 112 -20.42 2.78 18.79
C PHE A 112 -19.52 1.55 19.00
N MET A 113 -20.11 0.39 19.24
CA MET A 113 -19.41 -0.89 19.33
C MET A 113 -19.91 -1.79 18.21
N GLU A 114 -19.00 -2.33 17.40
CA GLU A 114 -19.33 -3.13 16.22
C GLU A 114 -19.92 -4.49 16.65
N PRO A 115 -21.21 -4.77 16.34
CA PRO A 115 -21.83 -6.03 16.74
C PRO A 115 -21.67 -7.15 15.69
N GLY A 116 -21.07 -6.85 14.52
CA GLY A 116 -20.85 -7.81 13.45
C GLY A 116 -22.04 -7.96 12.51
N TYR A 117 -22.65 -6.84 12.10
CA TYR A 117 -23.90 -6.84 11.32
C TYR A 117 -23.81 -7.59 9.98
N ASP A 118 -22.68 -7.47 9.26
CA ASP A 118 -22.41 -8.20 8.02
C ASP A 118 -20.98 -8.78 8.04
N PRO A 119 -20.82 -10.04 8.48
CA PRO A 119 -19.51 -10.67 8.58
C PRO A 119 -18.79 -10.81 7.24
N ASN A 120 -19.50 -10.89 6.12
CA ASN A 120 -18.89 -11.08 4.81
C ASN A 120 -18.32 -9.77 4.28
N ALA A 121 -19.07 -8.68 4.36
CA ALA A 121 -18.57 -7.36 3.98
C ALA A 121 -17.40 -6.91 4.88
N ILE A 122 -17.48 -7.18 6.19
CA ILE A 122 -16.39 -6.90 7.13
C ILE A 122 -15.11 -7.64 6.74
N ARG A 123 -15.19 -8.95 6.45
CA ARG A 123 -14.02 -9.73 6.02
C ARG A 123 -13.46 -9.25 4.68
N ALA A 124 -14.32 -8.83 3.75
CA ALA A 124 -13.89 -8.28 2.47
C ALA A 124 -13.11 -6.97 2.66
N ALA A 125 -13.61 -6.06 3.52
CA ALA A 125 -12.91 -4.83 3.89
C ALA A 125 -11.55 -5.14 4.52
N GLN A 126 -11.51 -6.00 5.55
CA GLN A 126 -10.28 -6.40 6.24
C GLN A 126 -9.24 -7.01 5.28
N ALA A 127 -9.67 -7.91 4.39
CA ALA A 127 -8.78 -8.51 3.40
C ALA A 127 -8.21 -7.44 2.46
N GLY A 128 -9.03 -6.48 2.02
CA GLY A 128 -8.61 -5.36 1.21
C GLY A 128 -7.62 -4.43 1.92
N GLU A 129 -7.87 -4.10 3.18
CA GLU A 129 -7.01 -3.26 4.02
C GLU A 129 -5.64 -3.91 4.25
N ILE A 130 -5.63 -5.18 4.65
CA ILE A 130 -4.40 -5.95 4.84
C ILE A 130 -3.62 -6.03 3.52
N ALA A 131 -4.30 -6.35 2.41
CA ALA A 131 -3.67 -6.38 1.09
C ALA A 131 -3.07 -5.01 0.73
N ALA A 132 -3.79 -3.91 0.94
CA ALA A 132 -3.30 -2.56 0.68
C ALA A 132 -2.04 -2.24 1.51
N VAL A 133 -2.06 -2.51 2.81
CA VAL A 133 -0.92 -2.29 3.71
C VAL A 133 0.30 -3.11 3.27
N LEU A 134 0.12 -4.40 3.00
CA LEU A 134 1.21 -5.29 2.62
C LEU A 134 1.78 -4.95 1.24
N LEU A 135 0.93 -4.70 0.24
CA LEU A 135 1.35 -4.42 -1.13
C LEU A 135 1.99 -3.04 -1.25
N LEU A 136 1.43 -2.01 -0.62
CA LEU A 136 2.01 -0.67 -0.63
C LEU A 136 3.27 -0.59 0.24
N GLY A 137 3.30 -1.29 1.37
CA GLY A 137 4.51 -1.48 2.18
C GLY A 137 5.62 -2.17 1.37
N ALA A 138 5.30 -3.28 0.69
CA ALA A 138 6.23 -3.97 -0.20
C ALA A 138 6.71 -3.08 -1.34
N TYR A 139 5.81 -2.30 -1.97
CA TYR A 139 6.19 -1.30 -2.97
C TYR A 139 7.23 -0.31 -2.42
N LEU A 140 6.99 0.28 -1.23
CA LEU A 140 7.91 1.22 -0.61
C LEU A 140 9.26 0.56 -0.29
N VAL A 141 9.25 -0.62 0.33
CA VAL A 141 10.47 -1.36 0.66
C VAL A 141 11.24 -1.75 -0.60
N ILE A 142 10.60 -2.36 -1.59
CA ILE A 142 11.28 -2.84 -2.80
C ILE A 142 11.77 -1.66 -3.64
N ARG A 143 11.08 -0.52 -3.66
CA ARG A 143 11.53 0.67 -4.39
C ARG A 143 12.75 1.31 -3.73
N TYR A 144 12.76 1.46 -2.41
CA TYR A 144 13.74 2.24 -1.66
C TYR A 144 14.83 1.45 -0.92
N ALA A 145 14.69 0.12 -0.76
CA ALA A 145 15.71 -0.69 -0.12
C ALA A 145 17.00 -0.74 -0.97
N PRO A 146 18.18 -0.51 -0.37
CA PRO A 146 19.44 -0.61 -1.08
C PRO A 146 19.65 -2.03 -1.61
N ALA A 147 20.09 -2.16 -2.86
CA ALA A 147 20.46 -3.46 -3.43
C ALA A 147 21.60 -4.05 -2.60
N ARG A 148 21.35 -5.18 -1.93
CA ARG A 148 22.31 -5.83 -1.01
C ARG A 148 23.60 -6.37 -1.70
N SER A 149 23.85 -6.04 -2.96
CA SER A 149 24.93 -6.59 -3.77
C SER A 149 26.06 -5.59 -4.02
N ALA A 150 26.92 -5.35 -3.03
CA ALA A 150 28.25 -4.75 -3.27
C ALA A 150 29.24 -4.94 -2.11
N ARG A 151 28.79 -5.19 -0.88
CA ARG A 151 29.69 -5.21 0.28
C ARG A 151 30.48 -6.52 0.46
N TRP A 152 30.02 -7.62 -0.14
CA TRP A 152 30.64 -8.94 0.02
C TRP A 152 31.65 -9.31 -1.09
N ARG A 153 31.54 -8.72 -2.29
CA ARG A 153 32.49 -9.00 -3.40
C ARG A 153 33.83 -8.29 -3.23
N SER A 154 33.86 -7.13 -2.59
CA SER A 154 35.12 -6.41 -2.31
C SER A 154 36.01 -7.15 -1.29
N ALA A 155 35.41 -7.88 -0.35
CA ALA A 155 36.16 -8.64 0.66
C ALA A 155 36.88 -9.87 0.08
N LEU A 156 36.51 -10.34 -1.11
CA LEU A 156 37.15 -11.48 -1.78
C LEU A 156 38.24 -11.06 -2.77
N HIS A 157 38.24 -9.81 -3.25
CA HIS A 157 39.28 -9.29 -4.14
C HIS A 157 40.50 -8.73 -3.39
N THR A 158 40.33 -8.20 -2.17
CA THR A 158 41.45 -7.72 -1.34
C THR A 158 42.39 -8.84 -0.90
N THR A 159 41.92 -10.09 -0.81
CA THR A 159 42.74 -11.21 -0.33
C THR A 159 43.61 -11.85 -1.41
N GLN A 160 43.39 -11.55 -2.70
CA GLN A 160 44.23 -12.07 -3.79
C GLN A 160 45.42 -11.18 -4.15
N GLU A 161 45.40 -9.87 -3.87
CA GLU A 161 46.54 -8.98 -4.17
C GLU A 161 47.69 -9.07 -3.16
N VAL A 162 47.47 -9.67 -1.98
CA VAL A 162 48.50 -9.74 -0.91
C VAL A 162 49.38 -11.00 -1.02
N ARG A 163 49.25 -11.79 -2.11
CA ARG A 163 49.97 -13.07 -2.27
C ARG A 163 50.91 -13.15 -3.49
N THR A 164 51.33 -12.03 -4.05
CA THR A 164 52.37 -11.98 -5.10
C THR A 164 53.62 -11.28 -4.63
#